data_AF-A0A1F3ZJZ8-F1
#
_entry.id   AF-A0A1F3ZJZ8-F1
#
_cell.length_a   1.000
_cell.length_b   1.000
_cell.length_c   1.000
_cell.angle_alpha   90.00
_cell.angle_beta   90.00
_cell.angle_gamma   90.00
#
_symmetry.space_group_name_H-M   'P 1'
#
loop_
_entity.id
_entity.type
_entity.pdbx_description
1 polymer ?
#
loop_
_entity_poly.entity_id
_entity_poly.type
_entity_poly.pdbx_seq_one_letter_code
_entity_poly.pdbx_strand_id
1 'polypeptide(L)'
;MPRLSITRIRDLIRSLNYVVSLHAAEELEDENLTILDLENILLTGRIVERQRDRKTREVKVLVRGHALDGREAEAVIKIAAAGTLYVITVYCI
;
A
#
# COMPACT_ATOMS: atom_id res chain seq x y z
N MET A 1 -18.33 8.65 -0.29
CA MET A 1 -17.29 7.68 0.12
C MET A 1 -16.17 8.44 0.82
N PRO A 2 -15.79 8.09 2.06
CA PRO A 2 -14.68 8.74 2.73
C PRO A 2 -13.40 8.54 1.90
N ARG A 3 -12.64 9.62 1.68
CA ARG A 3 -11.35 9.55 0.99
C ARG A 3 -10.41 8.67 1.80
N LEU A 4 -9.68 7.75 1.15
CA LEU A 4 -8.66 6.94 1.82
C LEU A 4 -7.58 7.87 2.41
N SER A 5 -7.60 8.11 3.73
CA SER A 5 -6.64 8.96 4.44
C SER A 5 -5.45 8.12 4.92
N ILE A 6 -4.30 8.77 5.16
CA ILE A 6 -3.13 8.08 5.71
C ILE A 6 -3.42 7.48 7.09
N THR A 7 -4.20 8.17 7.93
CA THR A 7 -4.66 7.63 9.21
C THR A 7 -5.43 6.33 9.03
N ARG A 8 -6.38 6.29 8.08
CA ARG A 8 -7.16 5.08 7.82
C ARG A 8 -6.30 3.93 7.30
N ILE A 9 -5.30 4.20 6.47
CA ILE A 9 -4.34 3.19 6.00
C ILE A 9 -3.59 2.60 7.19
N ARG A 10 -3.06 3.45 8.07
CA ARG A 10 -2.32 3.04 9.27
C ARG A 10 -3.18 2.20 10.21
N ASP A 11 -4.45 2.56 10.40
CA ASP A 11 -5.38 1.78 11.24
C ASP A 11 -5.63 0.38 10.66
N LEU A 12 -5.74 0.25 9.33
CA LEU A 12 -5.94 -1.02 8.65
C LEU A 12 -4.69 -1.91 8.73
N ILE A 13 -3.50 -1.34 8.59
CA ILE A 13 -2.24 -2.08 8.78
C ILE A 13 -2.11 -2.57 10.22
N ARG A 14 -2.31 -1.70 11.22
CA ARG A 14 -2.18 -2.07 12.64
C ARG A 14 -3.20 -3.12 13.11
N SER A 15 -4.36 -3.17 12.46
CA SER A 15 -5.39 -4.18 12.73
C SER A 15 -5.24 -5.44 11.89
N LEU A 16 -4.16 -5.55 11.09
CA LEU A 16 -3.93 -6.62 10.12
C LEU A 16 -5.11 -6.82 9.16
N ASN A 17 -5.89 -5.76 8.91
CA ASN A 17 -7.01 -5.76 7.96
C ASN A 17 -6.54 -5.31 6.58
N TYR A 18 -5.59 -6.06 6.05
CA TYR A 18 -5.08 -5.88 4.71
C TYR A 18 -4.81 -7.22 4.04
N VAL A 19 -4.72 -7.20 2.71
CA VAL A 19 -4.33 -8.33 1.89
C VAL A 19 -3.28 -7.87 0.88
N VAL A 20 -2.32 -8.75 0.61
CA VAL A 20 -1.29 -8.58 -0.40
C VAL A 20 -1.72 -9.38 -1.63
N SER A 21 -1.77 -8.73 -2.80
CA SER A 21 -2.03 -9.44 -4.06
C SER A 21 -0.90 -10.42 -4.36
N LEU A 22 -1.14 -11.44 -5.20
CA LEU A 22 -0.08 -12.32 -5.66
C LEU A 22 1.07 -11.53 -6.30
N HIS A 23 0.73 -10.58 -7.18
CA HIS A 23 1.70 -9.70 -7.82
C HIS A 23 2.50 -8.88 -6.82
N ALA A 24 1.88 -8.30 -5.79
CA ALA A 24 2.61 -7.56 -4.76
C ALA A 24 3.52 -8.46 -3.91
N ALA A 25 3.17 -9.74 -3.73
CA ALA A 25 4.02 -10.70 -3.04
C ALA A 25 5.24 -11.08 -3.89
N GLU A 26 5.05 -11.27 -5.20
CA GLU A 26 6.15 -11.50 -6.16
C GLU A 26 7.11 -10.30 -6.19
N GLU A 27 6.59 -9.07 -6.28
CA GLU A 27 7.41 -7.86 -6.28
C GLU A 27 8.17 -7.64 -4.96
N LEU A 28 7.58 -8.03 -3.82
CA LEU A 28 8.33 -8.03 -2.54
C LEU A 28 9.52 -8.99 -2.60
N GLU A 29 9.34 -10.19 -3.14
CA GLU A 29 10.41 -11.17 -3.29
C GLU A 29 11.49 -10.67 -4.26
N ASP A 30 11.09 -10.14 -5.41
CA ASP A 30 11.99 -9.62 -6.45
C ASP A 30 12.82 -8.42 -5.95
N GLU A 31 12.22 -7.54 -5.15
CA GLU A 31 12.90 -6.39 -4.53
C GLU A 31 13.61 -6.72 -3.21
N ASN A 32 13.62 -8.00 -2.79
CA ASN A 32 14.19 -8.44 -1.52
C ASN A 32 13.66 -7.61 -0.33
N LEU A 33 12.33 -7.42 -0.31
CA LEU A 33 11.54 -6.76 0.73
C LEU A 33 10.68 -7.80 1.45
N THR A 34 10.51 -7.62 2.76
CA THR A 34 9.64 -8.46 3.58
C THR A 34 8.26 -7.83 3.76
N ILE A 35 7.33 -8.60 4.33
CA ILE A 35 6.04 -8.05 4.75
C ILE A 35 6.20 -6.90 5.77
N LEU A 36 7.23 -6.95 6.61
CA LEU A 36 7.50 -5.92 7.62
C LEU A 36 8.01 -4.61 6.96
N ASP A 37 8.72 -4.72 5.84
CA ASP A 37 9.11 -3.56 5.04
C ASP A 37 7.89 -2.89 4.43
N LEU A 38 6.97 -3.67 3.84
CA LEU A 38 5.69 -3.16 3.34
C LEU A 38 4.89 -2.45 4.43
N GLU A 39 4.75 -3.07 5.61
CA GLU A 39 4.06 -2.46 6.74
C GLU A 39 4.73 -1.16 7.17
N ASN A 40 6.07 -1.11 7.24
CA ASN A 40 6.81 0.10 7.61
C ASN A 40 6.63 1.22 6.58
N ILE A 41 6.67 0.90 5.29
CA ILE A 41 6.40 1.84 4.19
C ILE A 41 5.02 2.48 4.36
N LEU A 42 3.99 1.67 4.64
CA LEU A 42 2.62 2.14 4.78
C LEU A 42 2.36 2.86 6.13
N LEU A 43 3.06 2.46 7.20
CA LEU A 43 2.91 3.05 8.52
C LEU A 43 3.60 4.40 8.64
N THR A 44 4.79 4.56 8.06
CA THR A 44 5.62 5.77 8.20
C THR A 44 5.51 6.69 6.99
N GLY A 45 5.08 6.17 5.84
CA GLY A 45 5.02 6.89 4.59
C GLY A 45 3.92 7.96 4.50
N ARG A 46 3.86 8.57 3.32
CA ARG A 46 2.90 9.62 2.95
C ARG A 46 2.25 9.30 1.61
N ILE A 47 1.00 9.73 1.46
CA ILE A 47 0.30 9.67 0.18
C ILE A 47 0.93 10.68 -0.77
N VAL A 48 1.52 10.20 -1.87
CA VAL A 48 2.14 11.05 -2.89
C VAL A 48 1.25 11.21 -4.13
N GLU A 49 0.37 10.24 -4.41
CA GLU A 49 -0.53 10.30 -5.56
C GLU A 49 -1.89 9.65 -5.27
N ARG A 50 -2.93 10.10 -5.98
CA ARG A 50 -4.26 9.47 -6.00
C ARG A 50 -4.70 9.27 -7.43
N GLN A 51 -4.96 8.03 -7.79
CA GLN A 51 -5.41 7.63 -9.12
C GLN A 51 -6.87 7.21 -9.04
N ARG A 52 -7.68 7.63 -10.00
CA ARG A 52 -9.06 7.19 -10.14
C ARG A 52 -9.21 6.42 -11.43
N ASP A 53 -9.56 5.15 -11.32
CA ASP A 53 -9.85 4.32 -12.48
C ASP A 53 -11.07 4.89 -13.21
N ARG A 54 -10.94 5.13 -14.52
CA ARG A 54 -12.01 5.76 -15.32
C ARG A 54 -13.20 4.83 -15.55
N LYS A 55 -12.98 3.51 -15.60
CA LYS A 55 -14.01 2.49 -15.87
C LYS A 55 -14.71 2.05 -14.58
N THR A 56 -13.94 1.70 -13.55
CA THR A 56 -14.48 1.15 -12.31
C THR A 56 -14.79 2.21 -11.25
N ARG A 57 -14.29 3.44 -11.44
CA ARG A 57 -14.31 4.54 -10.46
C ARG A 57 -13.57 4.23 -9.16
N GLU A 58 -12.82 3.12 -9.11
CA GLU A 58 -11.99 2.77 -7.96
C GLU A 58 -10.91 3.84 -7.74
N VAL A 59 -10.63 4.13 -6.47
CA VAL A 59 -9.57 5.05 -6.08
C VAL A 59 -8.39 4.23 -5.57
N LYS A 60 -7.27 4.36 -6.28
CA LYS A 60 -5.96 3.86 -5.86
C LYS A 60 -5.14 5.01 -5.29
N VAL A 61 -4.25 4.69 -4.38
CA VAL A 61 -3.37 5.65 -3.72
C VAL A 61 -1.95 5.11 -3.79
N LEU A 62 -1.01 5.98 -4.12
CA LEU A 62 0.42 5.71 -4.07
C LEU A 62 0.96 6.23 -2.73
N VAL A 63 1.54 5.35 -1.94
CA VAL A 63 2.17 5.69 -0.66
C VAL A 63 3.67 5.51 -0.80
N ARG A 64 4.43 6.57 -0.55
CA ARG A 64 5.90 6.53 -0.51
C ARG A 64 6.38 6.51 0.93
N GLY A 65 7.28 5.60 1.25
CA GLY A 65 7.88 5.43 2.56
C GLY A 65 9.24 4.76 2.46
N HIS A 66 9.73 4.25 3.59
CA HIS A 66 11.00 3.54 3.65
C HIS A 66 10.79 2.11 4.15
N ALA A 67 11.55 1.17 3.59
CA ALA A 67 11.75 -0.15 4.16
C ALA A 67 12.51 -0.06 5.50
N LEU A 68 12.61 -1.17 6.23
CA LEU A 68 13.28 -1.20 7.53
C LEU A 68 14.79 -0.94 7.42
N ASP A 69 15.39 -1.27 6.27
CA ASP A 69 16.80 -0.98 5.97
C ASP A 69 17.05 0.42 5.42
N GLY A 70 15.99 1.25 5.31
CA GLY A 70 16.08 2.63 4.85
C GLY A 70 15.98 2.81 3.33
N ARG A 71 15.81 1.75 2.54
CA ARG A 71 15.51 1.89 1.10
C ARG A 71 14.17 2.60 0.90
N GLU A 72 14.11 3.56 -0.01
CA GLU A 72 12.85 4.23 -0.37
C GLU A 72 12.04 3.34 -1.32
N ALA A 73 10.75 3.23 -1.08
CA ALA A 73 9.85 2.38 -1.85
C ALA A 73 8.44 2.97 -1.91
N GLU A 74 7.69 2.57 -2.94
CA GLU A 74 6.30 2.97 -3.13
C GLU A 74 5.37 1.77 -3.16
N ALA A 75 4.22 1.89 -2.51
CA ALA A 75 3.16 0.90 -2.54
C ALA A 75 1.89 1.48 -3.16
N VAL A 76 1.31 0.75 -4.12
CA VAL A 76 0.01 1.09 -4.71
C VAL A 76 -1.08 0.31 -3.98
N ILE A 77 -2.03 1.03 -3.40
CA ILE A 77 -3.07 0.45 -2.54
C ILE A 77 -4.47 0.93 -2.93
N LYS A 78 -5.50 0.14 -2.58
CA LYS A 78 -6.90 0.56 -2.61
C LYS A 78 -7.69 -0.01 -1.43
N ILE A 79 -8.89 0.50 -1.19
CA ILE A 79 -9.86 -0.15 -0.30
C ILE A 79 -10.76 -1.06 -1.15
N ALA A 80 -10.77 -2.35 -0.84
CA ALA A 80 -11.69 -3.29 -1.45
C ALA A 80 -13.13 -3.05 -0.97
N ALA A 81 -14.12 -3.62 -1.67
CA ALA A 81 -15.54 -3.47 -1.31
C ALA A 81 -15.85 -3.90 0.14
N ALA A 82 -15.11 -4.88 0.67
CA ALA A 82 -15.23 -5.36 2.05
C ALA A 82 -14.61 -4.43 3.12
N GLY A 83 -13.99 -3.32 2.73
CA GLY A 83 -13.34 -2.38 3.65
C GLY A 83 -11.91 -2.74 4.05
N THR A 84 -11.38 -3.86 3.56
CA THR A 84 -9.99 -4.30 3.69
C THR A 84 -9.06 -3.50 2.79
N LEU A 85 -7.84 -3.22 3.28
CA LEU A 85 -6.80 -2.60 2.48
C LEU A 85 -6.19 -3.62 1.52
N TYR A 86 -6.25 -3.34 0.21
CA TYR A 86 -5.72 -4.22 -0.82
C TYR A 86 -4.43 -3.63 -1.39
N VAL A 87 -3.32 -4.34 -1.22
CA VAL A 87 -2.01 -3.96 -1.77
C VAL A 87 -1.88 -4.54 -3.17
N ILE A 88 -1.70 -3.67 -4.16
CA ILE A 88 -1.72 -4.03 -5.58
C ILE A 88 -0.31 -4.40 -6.06
N THR A 89 0.67 -3.55 -5.74
CA THR A 89 2.10 -3.71 -6.07
C THR A 89 2.93 -2.84 -5.11
N VAL A 90 4.22 -3.13 -5.01
CA VAL A 90 5.23 -2.38 -4.25
C VAL A 90 6.56 -2.45 -5.01
N TYR A 91 7.34 -1.39 -5.01
CA TYR A 91 8.64 -1.35 -5.71
C TYR A 91 9.60 -0.35 -5.04
N CYS A 92 10.91 -0.62 -5.11
CA CYS A 92 11.95 0.33 -4.69
C CYS A 92 12.11 1.47 -5.71
N ILE A 93 12.62 2.63 -5.26
CA ILE A 93 12.90 3.82 -6.10
C ILE A 93 14.39 3.90 -6.45
#